data_AF-A0A6B1H8L5-F1
#
_entry.id   AF-A0A6B1H8L5-F1
#
_cell.length_a   1.000
_cell.length_b   1.000
_cell.length_c   1.000
_cell.angle_alpha   90.00
_cell.angle_beta   90.00
_cell.angle_gamma   90.00
#
_symmetry.space_group_name_H-M   'P 1'
#
loop_
_entity.id
_entity.type
_entity.pdbx_description
1 polymer ?
#
loop_
_entity_poly.entity_id
_entity_poly.type
_entity_poly.pdbx_seq_one_letter_code
_entity_poly.pdbx_strand_id
1 'polypeptide(L)'
;MCVGACKTLAVALWLATALALAGCERGDPSRVSARVVTCEVCHGGRGFQTLPMSPPLAGQDRAYMAKQLRAYKDGSRFDTVMSPLAAALTDQEIEDMSAHFASLDPCEPD
;
A
#
# COMPACT_ATOMS: atom_id res chain seq x y z
N MET A 1 -10.99 10.61 -14.97
CA MET A 1 -10.21 11.83 -15.30
C MET A 1 -9.50 12.30 -14.03
N CYS A 2 -8.19 12.05 -13.91
CA CYS A 2 -7.38 12.54 -12.79
C CYS A 2 -7.13 14.04 -12.95
N VAL A 3 -8.13 14.87 -12.65
CA VAL A 3 -7.92 16.30 -12.43
C VAL A 3 -7.52 16.47 -10.98
N GLY A 4 -6.24 16.25 -10.69
CA GLY A 4 -5.63 16.61 -9.41
C GLY A 4 -5.29 18.10 -9.43
N ALA A 5 -6.15 18.90 -8.83
CA ALA A 5 -5.92 20.32 -8.60
C ALA A 5 -4.60 20.53 -7.83
N CYS A 6 -3.57 20.93 -8.58
CA CYS A 6 -2.34 21.49 -8.06
C CYS A 6 -2.67 22.86 -7.43
N LYS A 7 -3.10 22.85 -6.16
CA LYS A 7 -3.44 24.06 -5.42
C LYS A 7 -2.14 24.82 -5.11
N THR A 8 -1.74 25.71 -6.02
CA THR A 8 -0.56 26.58 -5.88
C THR A 8 -0.97 27.96 -5.38
N LEU A 9 -0.86 28.17 -4.07
CA LEU A 9 -0.37 29.42 -3.52
C LEU A 9 1.09 29.14 -3.14
N ALA A 10 2.08 29.98 -3.35
CA ALA A 10 2.28 31.23 -4.07
C ALA A 10 3.81 31.43 -4.01
N VAL A 11 4.27 32.61 -4.41
CA VAL A 11 5.52 33.25 -4.00
C VAL A 11 6.59 33.32 -5.09
N ALA A 12 6.93 34.58 -5.32
CA ALA A 12 7.80 35.13 -6.33
C ALA A 12 9.26 34.71 -6.18
N LEU A 13 9.83 34.33 -7.33
CA LEU A 13 11.15 34.65 -7.85
C LEU A 13 12.18 35.26 -6.86
N TRP A 14 12.91 34.44 -6.09
CA TRP A 14 14.23 34.79 -5.55
C TRP A 14 15.10 33.51 -5.34
N LEU A 15 16.26 33.46 -6.02
CA LEU A 15 17.43 32.57 -5.86
C LEU A 15 17.16 31.04 -5.73
N ALA A 16 17.04 30.37 -6.88
CA ALA A 16 16.77 28.92 -6.95
C ALA A 16 18.04 28.06 -6.74
N THR A 17 18.27 27.62 -5.51
CA THR A 17 18.94 26.35 -5.20
C THR A 17 18.24 25.21 -5.94
N ALA A 18 18.99 24.48 -6.76
CA ALA A 18 18.47 23.44 -7.64
C ALA A 18 17.88 22.25 -6.86
N LEU A 19 16.56 22.11 -7.01
CA LEU A 19 15.85 20.88 -7.37
C LEU A 19 16.17 19.60 -6.57
N ALA A 20 15.46 19.41 -5.45
CA ALA A 20 15.06 18.07 -5.04
C ALA A 20 13.91 17.63 -5.96
N LEU A 21 14.22 16.75 -6.92
CA LEU A 21 13.22 16.05 -7.72
C LEU A 21 12.42 15.12 -6.79
N ALA A 22 11.19 15.48 -6.48
CA ALA A 22 10.21 14.53 -5.95
C ALA A 22 9.76 13.62 -7.11
N GLY A 23 10.48 12.52 -7.30
CA GLY A 23 10.07 11.43 -8.18
C GLY A 23 8.97 10.60 -7.51
N CYS A 24 7.95 10.21 -8.27
CA CYS A 24 7.18 9.02 -7.94
C CYS A 24 8.09 7.82 -8.21
N GLU A 25 8.80 7.36 -7.18
CA GLU A 25 9.59 6.14 -7.29
C GLU A 25 8.62 4.96 -7.42
N ARG A 26 8.57 4.37 -8.62
CA ARG A 26 7.94 3.06 -8.78
C ARG A 26 8.81 2.06 -8.03
N GLY A 27 8.26 1.40 -7.01
CA GLY A 27 8.94 0.33 -6.29
C GLY A 27 9.49 -0.73 -7.25
N ASP A 28 10.71 -1.19 -6.99
CA ASP A 28 11.41 -2.18 -7.82
C ASP A 28 10.75 -3.56 -7.67
N PRO A 29 10.13 -4.10 -8.75
CA PRO A 29 9.44 -5.39 -8.70
C PRO A 29 10.39 -6.57 -8.47
N SER A 30 11.71 -6.40 -8.61
CA SER A 30 12.70 -7.47 -8.37
C SER A 30 12.98 -7.73 -6.89
N ARG A 31 12.49 -6.87 -5.98
CA ARG A 31 12.70 -6.99 -4.52
C ARG A 31 11.43 -7.40 -3.76
N VAL A 32 10.42 -7.91 -4.47
CA VAL A 32 9.12 -8.28 -3.89
C VAL A 32 9.25 -9.57 -3.07
N SER A 33 8.81 -9.53 -1.82
CA SER A 33 8.86 -10.70 -0.95
C SER A 33 7.81 -11.76 -1.37
N ALA A 34 8.08 -13.03 -1.09
CA ALA A 34 7.09 -14.10 -1.36
C ALA A 34 5.75 -13.88 -0.63
N ARG A 35 5.76 -13.15 0.50
CA ARG A 35 4.55 -12.75 1.23
C ARG A 35 3.72 -11.74 0.45
N VAL A 36 4.35 -10.72 -0.15
CA VAL A 36 3.66 -9.76 -1.02
C VAL A 36 2.98 -10.48 -2.18
N VAL A 37 3.70 -11.37 -2.88
CA VAL A 37 3.13 -12.15 -3.99
C VAL A 37 1.89 -12.92 -3.55
N THR A 38 1.90 -13.50 -2.35
CA THR A 38 0.75 -14.22 -1.80
C THR A 38 -0.45 -13.30 -1.56
N CYS A 39 -0.22 -12.09 -1.05
CA CYS A 39 -1.28 -11.10 -0.84
C CYS A 39 -1.90 -10.65 -2.17
N GLU A 40 -1.07 -10.45 -3.19
CA GLU A 40 -1.49 -9.99 -4.53
C GLU A 40 -2.35 -11.02 -5.29
N VAL A 41 -2.29 -12.32 -4.93
CA VAL A 41 -3.14 -13.36 -5.55
C VAL A 41 -4.63 -13.00 -5.46
N CYS A 42 -5.06 -12.45 -4.32
CA CYS A 42 -6.45 -12.08 -4.10
C CYS A 42 -6.66 -10.56 -4.18
N HIS A 43 -5.72 -9.78 -3.66
CA HIS A 43 -5.83 -8.32 -3.60
C HIS A 43 -5.35 -7.61 -4.88
N GLY A 44 -4.92 -8.39 -5.87
CA GLY A 44 -4.47 -7.97 -7.19
C GLY A 44 -3.05 -7.42 -7.22
N GLY A 45 -2.48 -7.34 -8.42
CA GLY A 45 -1.09 -6.93 -8.65
C GLY A 45 -0.86 -5.50 -8.21
N ARG A 46 0.20 -5.26 -7.43
CA ARG A 46 0.45 -4.00 -6.71
C ARG A 46 -0.70 -3.58 -5.78
N GLY A 47 -1.54 -4.50 -5.32
CA GLY A 47 -2.64 -4.21 -4.41
C GLY A 47 -3.84 -3.47 -5.03
N PHE A 48 -3.96 -3.45 -6.37
CA PHE A 48 -5.16 -2.96 -7.05
C PHE A 48 -6.21 -4.05 -7.11
N GLN A 49 -7.41 -3.77 -6.63
CA GLN A 49 -8.49 -4.74 -6.54
C GLN A 49 -8.79 -5.41 -7.90
N THR A 50 -8.65 -6.73 -7.97
CA THR A 50 -9.04 -7.54 -9.14
C THR A 50 -10.27 -8.40 -8.88
N LEU A 51 -10.55 -8.71 -7.60
CA LEU A 51 -11.70 -9.51 -7.18
C LEU A 51 -12.70 -8.66 -6.39
N PRO A 52 -14.02 -8.76 -6.63
CA PRO A 52 -15.02 -7.93 -5.92
C PRO A 52 -14.98 -8.05 -4.40
N MET A 53 -14.59 -9.22 -3.88
CA MET A 53 -14.57 -9.50 -2.44
C MET A 53 -13.24 -9.12 -1.76
N SER A 54 -12.20 -8.81 -2.54
CA SER A 54 -10.88 -8.48 -2.01
C SER A 54 -10.65 -6.98 -2.12
N PRO A 55 -10.64 -6.23 -1.01
CA PRO A 55 -10.46 -4.79 -1.06
C PRO A 55 -9.05 -4.43 -1.57
N PRO A 56 -8.89 -3.25 -2.19
CA PRO A 56 -7.58 -2.77 -2.63
C PRO A 56 -6.68 -2.49 -1.42
N LEU A 57 -5.38 -2.74 -1.59
CA LEU A 57 -4.34 -2.50 -0.60
C LEU A 57 -3.42 -1.33 -0.99
N ALA A 58 -3.32 -1.00 -2.28
CA ALA A 58 -2.45 0.07 -2.77
C ALA A 58 -2.76 1.40 -2.08
N GLY A 59 -1.73 2.02 -1.48
CA GLY A 59 -1.83 3.33 -0.82
C GLY A 59 -2.71 3.35 0.43
N GLN A 60 -3.07 2.19 0.98
CA GLN A 60 -3.83 2.11 2.22
C GLN A 60 -2.98 2.61 3.41
N ASP A 61 -3.62 3.18 4.43
CA ASP A 61 -2.90 3.65 5.61
C ASP A 61 -2.15 2.50 6.31
N ARG A 62 -0.85 2.70 6.55
CA ARG A 62 0.03 1.68 7.14
C ARG A 62 -0.46 1.23 8.52
N ALA A 63 -0.85 2.17 9.38
CA ALA A 63 -1.26 1.85 10.74
C ALA A 63 -2.59 1.08 10.75
N TYR A 64 -3.50 1.46 9.84
CA TYR A 64 -4.74 0.74 9.60
C TYR A 64 -4.47 -0.69 9.14
N MET A 65 -3.61 -0.90 8.14
CA MET A 65 -3.27 -2.25 7.67
C MET A 65 -2.71 -3.12 8.79
N ALA A 66 -1.73 -2.61 9.54
CA ALA A 66 -1.13 -3.34 10.65
C ALA A 66 -2.17 -3.68 11.72
N LYS A 67 -3.07 -2.76 12.03
CA LYS A 67 -4.19 -2.99 12.95
C LYS A 67 -5.12 -4.09 12.45
N GLN A 68 -5.49 -4.10 11.18
CA GLN A 68 -6.39 -5.12 10.63
C GLN A 68 -5.73 -6.51 10.60
N LEU A 69 -4.47 -6.60 10.19
CA LEU A 69 -3.73 -7.86 10.18
C LEU A 69 -3.57 -8.43 11.59
N ARG A 70 -3.25 -7.58 12.58
CA ARG A 70 -3.23 -7.99 14.00
C ARG A 70 -4.60 -8.46 14.48
N ALA A 71 -5.66 -7.75 14.12
CA ALA A 71 -7.02 -8.12 14.51
C ALA A 71 -7.45 -9.48 13.92
N TYR A 72 -7.04 -9.80 12.70
CA TYR A 72 -7.24 -11.12 12.11
C TYR A 72 -6.41 -12.20 12.79
N LYS A 73 -5.16 -11.88 13.18
CA LYS A 73 -4.24 -12.79 13.85
C LYS A 73 -4.67 -13.13 15.28
N ASP A 74 -5.19 -12.16 16.03
CA ASP A 74 -5.65 -12.34 17.43
C ASP A 74 -7.12 -12.77 17.54
N GLY A 75 -7.85 -12.76 16.42
CA GLY A 75 -9.26 -13.17 16.34
C GLY A 75 -10.28 -12.10 16.73
N SER A 76 -9.86 -10.88 17.07
CA SER A 76 -10.78 -9.75 17.29
C SER A 76 -11.51 -9.31 16.02
N ARG A 77 -10.96 -9.66 14.84
CA ARG A 77 -11.63 -9.62 13.55
C ARG A 77 -11.57 -11.02 12.93
N PHE A 78 -12.69 -11.51 12.40
CA PHE A 78 -12.76 -12.81 11.77
C PHE A 78 -13.21 -12.71 10.31
N ASP A 79 -12.53 -13.45 9.46
CA ASP A 79 -12.87 -13.75 8.07
C ASP A 79 -12.32 -15.14 7.70
N THR A 80 -13.08 -15.94 6.97
CA THR A 80 -12.72 -17.34 6.69
C THR A 80 -11.48 -17.50 5.83
N VAL A 81 -11.10 -16.47 5.06
CA VAL A 81 -9.93 -16.46 4.18
C VAL A 81 -8.76 -15.74 4.85
N MET A 82 -8.98 -14.53 5.35
CA MET A 82 -7.89 -13.68 5.87
C MET A 82 -7.38 -14.07 7.25
N SER A 83 -8.21 -14.65 8.13
CA SER A 83 -7.76 -15.03 9.47
C SER A 83 -6.62 -16.06 9.47
N PRO A 84 -6.71 -17.21 8.75
CA PRO A 84 -5.60 -18.16 8.72
C PRO A 84 -4.34 -17.60 8.03
N LEU A 85 -4.50 -16.71 7.05
CA LEU A 85 -3.36 -16.04 6.40
C LEU A 85 -2.64 -15.10 7.37
N ALA A 86 -3.39 -14.28 8.11
CA ALA A 86 -2.83 -13.36 9.10
C ALA A 86 -2.22 -14.10 10.30
N ALA A 87 -2.81 -15.23 10.72
CA ALA A 87 -2.29 -16.06 11.80
C ALA A 87 -0.89 -16.63 11.50
N ALA A 88 -0.55 -16.84 10.22
CA ALA A 88 0.76 -17.34 9.79
C ALA A 88 1.85 -16.27 9.67
N LEU A 89 1.53 -14.99 9.92
CA LEU A 89 2.48 -13.89 9.86
C LEU A 89 3.14 -13.65 11.21
N THR A 90 4.45 -13.40 11.19
CA THR A 90 5.18 -12.77 12.29
C THR A 90 4.81 -11.29 12.41
N ASP A 91 5.09 -10.68 13.57
CA ASP A 91 4.80 -9.26 13.77
C ASP A 91 5.64 -8.36 12.86
N GLN A 92 6.87 -8.79 12.53
CA GLN A 92 7.71 -8.11 11.56
C GLN A 92 7.13 -8.19 10.15
N GLU A 93 6.65 -9.37 9.72
CA GLU A 93 5.99 -9.50 8.42
C GLU A 93 4.72 -8.63 8.34
N ILE A 94 3.95 -8.48 9.42
CA ILE A 94 2.81 -7.56 9.46
C ILE A 94 3.26 -6.12 9.20
N GLU A 95 4.33 -5.66 9.84
CA GLU A 95 4.87 -4.32 9.64
C GLU A 95 5.41 -4.12 8.23
N ASP A 96 6.14 -5.10 7.70
CA ASP A 96 6.73 -5.06 6.36
C ASP A 96 5.65 -5.01 5.28
N MET A 97 4.61 -5.83 5.39
CA MET A 97 3.50 -5.83 4.42
C MET A 97 2.70 -4.54 4.49
N SER A 98 2.45 -4.04 5.71
CA SER A 98 1.73 -2.78 5.90
C SER A 98 2.52 -1.59 5.33
N ALA A 99 3.85 -1.58 5.51
CA ALA A 99 4.71 -0.56 4.93
C ALA A 99 4.78 -0.65 3.40
N HIS A 100 4.89 -1.86 2.86
CA HIS A 100 4.95 -2.10 1.43
C HIS A 100 3.71 -1.57 0.71
N PHE A 101 2.50 -2.04 1.06
CA PHE A 101 1.28 -1.66 0.37
C PHE A 101 0.90 -0.19 0.57
N ALA A 102 1.21 0.38 1.73
CA ALA A 102 1.03 1.82 1.98
C ALA A 102 1.94 2.72 1.12
N SER A 103 3.09 2.20 0.69
CA SER A 103 4.02 2.95 -0.17
C SER A 103 3.61 2.99 -1.65
N LEU A 104 2.64 2.17 -2.04
CA LEU A 104 2.18 2.10 -3.42
C LEU A 104 1.29 3.31 -3.73
N ASP A 105 1.41 3.83 -4.95
CA ASP A 105 0.51 4.86 -5.46
C ASP A 105 -0.91 4.26 -5.60
N PRO A 106 -1.95 4.84 -4.95
CA PRO A 106 -3.31 4.35 -5.04
C PRO A 106 -3.98 4.70 -6.38
N CYS A 107 -3.35 5.47 -7.26
CA CYS A 107 -3.86 5.72 -8.60
C CYS A 107 -3.73 4.45 -9.44
N GLU A 108 -4.87 3.87 -9.80
CA GLU A 108 -4.95 2.73 -10.72
C GLU A 108 -4.22 3.07 -12.04
N PRO A 109 -3.35 2.19 -12.56
CA PRO A 109 -2.76 2.39 -13.88
C PRO A 109 -3.84 2.27 -14.96
N ASP A 110 -3.89 3.24 -15.87
CA ASP A 110 -4.75 3.20 -17.07
C ASP A 110 -4.54 1.94 -17.92
#